data_AF-A0A952HVN4-F1
#
_entry.id   AF-A0A952HVN4-F1
#
_cell.length_a   1.000
_cell.length_b   1.000
_cell.length_c   1.000
_cell.angle_alpha   90.00
_cell.angle_beta   90.00
_cell.angle_gamma   90.00
#
_symmetry.space_group_name_H-M   'P 1'
#
loop_
_entity.id
_entity.type
_entity.pdbx_description
1 polymer ?
#
loop_
_entity_poly.entity_id
_entity_poly.type
_entity_poly.pdbx_seq_one_letter_code
_entity_poly.pdbx_strand_id
1 'polypeptide(L)'
;PYGLKYLLQKAGFKEIEIYPNGGFFTMWFLKLNYFLARVIRNRYTIKLKLDKILYYLCVPVFVFNQLIAPLLDKLDRNKYLESAGYWAVAKKIEGD
;
A
#
# COMPACT_ATOMS: atom_id res chain seq x y z
N PRO A 1 11.88 4.47 3.76
CA PRO A 1 11.89 5.95 3.70
C PRO A 1 13.24 6.61 3.31
N TYR A 2 14.41 6.04 3.64
CA TYR A 2 15.72 6.70 3.43
C TYR A 2 16.05 7.06 1.97
N GLY A 3 15.70 6.19 1.01
CA GLY A 3 15.93 6.47 -0.41
C GLY A 3 15.16 7.70 -0.91
N LEU A 4 13.89 7.86 -0.51
CA LEU A 4 13.08 9.02 -0.87
C LEU A 4 13.66 10.32 -0.29
N LYS A 5 14.09 10.28 0.98
CA LYS A 5 14.77 11.42 1.63
C LYS A 5 16.01 11.83 0.84
N TYR A 6 16.86 10.85 0.50
CA TYR A 6 18.09 11.09 -0.25
C TYR A 6 17.84 11.71 -1.62
N LEU A 7 16.85 11.19 -2.37
CA LEU A 7 16.48 11.73 -3.68
C LEU A 7 15.98 13.18 -3.60
N LEU A 8 15.14 13.49 -2.61
CA LEU A 8 14.64 14.85 -2.38
C LEU A 8 15.76 15.82 -1.98
N GLN A 9 16.68 15.40 -1.11
CA GLN A 9 17.84 16.20 -0.74
C GLN A 9 18.73 16.50 -1.96
N LYS A 10 19.00 15.48 -2.78
CA LYS A 10 19.80 15.62 -4.00
C LYS A 10 19.14 16.57 -5.01
N ALA A 11 17.82 16.63 -5.04
CA ALA A 11 17.06 17.54 -5.89
C ALA A 11 16.95 18.98 -5.32
N GLY A 12 17.61 19.30 -4.21
CA GLY A 12 17.66 20.66 -3.64
C GLY A 12 16.53 20.98 -2.66
N PHE A 13 15.75 19.99 -2.23
CA PHE A 13 14.73 20.21 -1.19
C PHE A 13 15.34 20.15 0.21
N LYS A 14 14.82 20.99 1.12
CA LYS A 14 15.14 21.01 2.56
C LYS A 14 13.88 20.76 3.39
N GLU A 15 14.07 20.64 4.72
CA GLU A 15 12.96 20.39 5.68
C GLU A 15 12.10 19.18 5.27
N ILE A 16 12.76 18.07 4.90
CA ILE A 16 12.09 16.87 4.39
C ILE A 16 11.54 16.04 5.55
N GLU A 17 10.22 15.99 5.64
CA GLU A 17 9.47 15.14 6.55
C GLU A 17 8.83 13.99 5.77
N ILE A 18 8.91 12.77 6.30
CA ILE A 18 8.36 11.58 5.65
C ILE A 18 7.36 10.94 6.59
N TYR A 19 6.20 10.61 6.05
CA TYR A 19 5.10 10.02 6.78
C TYR A 19 4.68 8.71 6.11
N PRO A 20 4.48 7.63 6.89
CA PRO A 20 3.99 6.37 6.36
C PRO A 20 2.53 6.53 5.93
N ASN A 21 2.17 5.86 4.84
CA ASN A 21 0.79 5.71 4.39
C ASN A 21 0.28 4.29 4.73
N GLY A 22 -0.50 4.19 5.80
CA GLY A 22 -0.92 2.91 6.38
C GLY A 22 0.15 2.30 7.31
N GLY A 23 -0.12 1.08 7.79
CA GLY A 23 0.83 0.27 8.54
C GLY A 23 0.98 -1.13 7.95
N PHE A 24 1.61 -2.02 8.72
CA PHE A 24 1.91 -3.39 8.33
C PHE A 24 0.69 -4.16 7.79
N PHE A 25 -0.44 -4.15 8.51
CA PHE A 25 -1.62 -4.92 8.14
C PHE A 25 -2.29 -4.34 6.91
N THR A 26 -2.34 -3.01 6.77
CA THR A 26 -2.82 -2.38 5.54
C THR A 26 -2.01 -2.85 4.33
N MET A 27 -0.68 -2.85 4.42
CA MET A 27 0.18 -3.30 3.32
C MET A 27 -0.02 -4.80 3.02
N TRP A 28 -0.05 -5.64 4.05
CA TRP A 28 -0.25 -7.08 3.90
C TRP A 28 -1.59 -7.44 3.28
N PHE A 29 -2.68 -6.83 3.74
CA PHE A 29 -4.01 -7.08 3.20
C PHE A 29 -4.17 -6.53 1.79
N LEU A 30 -3.55 -5.40 1.47
CA LEU A 30 -3.50 -4.91 0.10
C LEU A 30 -2.80 -5.92 -0.82
N LYS A 31 -1.66 -6.46 -0.38
CA LYS A 31 -0.89 -7.48 -1.12
C LYS A 31 -1.68 -8.79 -1.27
N LEU A 32 -2.37 -9.23 -0.22
CA LEU A 32 -3.23 -10.40 -0.24
C LEU A 32 -4.38 -10.21 -1.25
N ASN A 33 -5.08 -9.08 -1.19
CA ASN A 33 -6.16 -8.76 -2.11
C ASN A 33 -5.66 -8.72 -3.57
N TYR A 34 -4.50 -8.09 -3.82
CA TYR A 34 -3.86 -8.06 -5.13
C TYR A 34 -3.54 -9.48 -5.63
N PHE A 35 -2.97 -10.32 -4.78
CA PHE A 35 -2.62 -11.70 -5.14
C PHE A 35 -3.87 -12.52 -5.45
N LEU A 36 -4.90 -12.46 -4.60
CA LEU A 36 -6.18 -13.15 -4.82
C LEU A 36 -6.83 -12.71 -6.12
N ALA A 37 -6.94 -11.41 -6.37
CA ALA A 37 -7.51 -10.87 -7.60
C ALA A 37 -6.75 -11.37 -8.85
N ARG A 38 -5.40 -11.39 -8.78
CA ARG A 38 -4.56 -11.90 -9.88
C ARG A 38 -4.73 -13.40 -10.10
N VAL A 39 -4.82 -14.20 -9.04
CA VAL A 39 -5.03 -15.65 -9.12
C VAL A 39 -6.41 -15.98 -9.69
N ILE A 40 -7.44 -15.25 -9.27
CA ILE A 40 -8.81 -15.37 -9.77
C ILE A 40 -8.89 -15.05 -11.25
N ARG A 41 -8.13 -14.06 -11.74
CA ARG A 41 -8.11 -13.64 -13.15
C ARG A 41 -6.94 -14.29 -13.91
N ASN A 42 -6.97 -15.61 -14.03
CA ASN A 42 -5.98 -16.37 -14.80
C ASN A 42 -6.58 -16.99 -16.08
N ARG A 43 -5.73 -17.50 -16.97
CA ARG A 43 -6.16 -18.08 -18.27
C ARG A 43 -7.18 -19.21 -18.13
N TYR A 44 -7.12 -20.00 -17.06
CA TYR A 44 -7.99 -21.16 -16.85
C TYR A 44 -9.35 -20.72 -16.33
N THR A 45 -9.39 -19.84 -15.33
CA THR A 45 -10.65 -19.32 -14.75
C THR A 45 -11.42 -18.48 -15.75
N ILE A 46 -10.73 -17.69 -16.59
CA ILE A 46 -11.34 -16.93 -17.69
C ILE A 46 -11.92 -17.88 -18.74
N LYS A 47 -11.16 -18.92 -19.16
CA LYS A 47 -11.64 -19.92 -20.13
C LYS A 47 -12.89 -20.64 -19.64
N LEU A 48 -12.98 -20.91 -18.33
CA LEU A 48 -14.12 -21.53 -17.67
C LEU A 48 -15.24 -20.54 -17.28
N LYS A 49 -15.07 -19.23 -17.53
CA LYS A 49 -16.01 -18.16 -17.12
C LYS A 49 -16.31 -18.13 -15.62
N LEU A 50 -15.37 -18.58 -14.79
CA LEU A 50 -15.49 -18.62 -13.31
C LEU A 50 -14.87 -17.39 -12.63
N ASP A 51 -14.06 -16.61 -13.34
CA ASP A 51 -13.33 -15.45 -12.83
C ASP A 51 -14.24 -14.46 -12.11
N LYS A 52 -15.40 -14.12 -12.69
CA LYS A 52 -16.35 -13.19 -12.07
C LYS A 52 -16.96 -13.75 -10.78
N ILE A 53 -17.41 -15.00 -10.80
CA ILE A 53 -18.04 -15.63 -9.63
C ILE A 53 -17.05 -15.68 -8.47
N LEU A 54 -15.83 -16.15 -8.73
CA LEU A 54 -14.76 -16.20 -7.74
C LEU A 54 -14.40 -14.80 -7.22
N TYR A 55 -14.35 -13.79 -8.10
CA TYR A 55 -14.10 -12.41 -7.69
C TYR A 55 -15.18 -11.91 -6.74
N TYR A 56 -16.46 -12.07 -7.08
CA TYR A 56 -17.58 -11.65 -6.23
C TYR A 56 -17.61 -12.39 -4.89
N LEU A 57 -17.24 -13.66 -4.85
CA LEU A 57 -17.10 -14.41 -3.59
C LEU A 57 -15.99 -13.84 -2.70
N CYS A 58 -14.92 -13.27 -3.29
CA CYS A 58 -13.83 -12.64 -2.55
C CYS A 58 -14.07 -11.17 -2.21
N VAL A 59 -15.03 -10.48 -2.83
CA VAL A 59 -15.34 -9.07 -2.53
C VAL A 59 -15.59 -8.81 -1.04
N PRO A 60 -16.41 -9.63 -0.32
CA PRO A 60 -16.58 -9.45 1.12
C PRO A 60 -15.26 -9.52 1.88
N VAL A 61 -14.41 -10.50 1.56
CA VAL A 61 -13.07 -10.64 2.18
C VAL A 61 -12.23 -9.40 1.91
N PHE A 62 -12.24 -8.88 0.69
CA PHE A 62 -11.48 -7.67 0.34
C PHE A 62 -11.95 -6.46 1.14
N VAL A 63 -13.26 -6.26 1.28
CA VAL A 63 -13.85 -5.15 2.03
C VAL A 63 -13.55 -5.29 3.53
N PHE A 64 -13.82 -6.46 4.11
CA PHE A 64 -13.56 -6.69 5.53
C PHE A 64 -12.10 -6.50 5.89
N ASN A 65 -11.18 -7.06 5.08
CA ASN A 65 -9.74 -6.88 5.29
C ASN A 65 -9.36 -5.39 5.32
N GLN A 66 -9.87 -4.58 4.39
CA GLN A 66 -9.56 -3.14 4.35
C GLN A 66 -10.18 -2.36 5.51
N LEU A 67 -11.33 -2.79 6.02
CA LEU A 67 -11.96 -2.16 7.19
C LEU A 67 -11.19 -2.46 8.49
N ILE A 68 -10.70 -3.69 8.66
CA ILE A 68 -9.99 -4.08 9.88
C ILE A 68 -8.51 -3.66 9.87
N ALA A 69 -7.90 -3.49 8.69
CA ALA A 69 -6.47 -3.17 8.57
C ALA A 69 -6.04 -1.94 9.39
N PRO A 70 -6.74 -0.78 9.30
CA PRO A 70 -6.37 0.41 10.07
C PRO A 70 -6.53 0.22 11.58
N LEU A 71 -7.45 -0.64 12.02
CA LEU A 71 -7.63 -0.97 13.43
C LEU A 71 -6.46 -1.82 13.94
N LEU A 72 -6.05 -2.82 13.15
CA LEU A 72 -4.90 -3.67 13.47
C LEU A 72 -3.57 -2.89 13.37
N ASP A 73 -3.46 -1.93 12.46
CA ASP A 73 -2.31 -1.05 12.35
C ASP A 73 -2.11 -0.14 13.58
N LYS A 74 -3.10 -0.02 14.47
CA LYS A 74 -2.89 0.65 15.78
C LYS A 74 -2.04 -0.21 16.73
N LEU A 75 -1.96 -1.52 16.50
CA LEU A 75 -1.14 -2.44 17.28
C LEU A 75 0.33 -2.42 16.83
N ASP A 76 0.59 -1.98 15.59
CA ASP A 76 1.94 -1.85 15.06
C ASP A 76 2.66 -0.62 15.65
N ARG A 77 3.79 -0.90 16.31
CA ARG A 77 4.63 0.12 16.96
C ARG A 77 5.59 0.80 15.99
N ASN A 78 5.83 0.25 14.80
CA ASN A 78 6.81 0.79 13.85
C ASN A 78 6.35 0.75 12.39
N LYS A 79 5.45 1.66 12.06
CA LYS A 79 4.88 1.83 10.72
C LYS A 79 5.91 2.18 9.63
N TYR A 80 7.10 2.64 10.00
CA TYR A 80 8.13 3.09 9.04
C TYR A 80 8.91 1.95 8.37
N LEU A 81 8.69 0.70 8.79
CA LEU A 81 9.37 -0.46 8.22
C LEU A 81 8.55 -1.11 7.09
N GLU A 82 7.24 -1.30 7.32
CA GLU A 82 6.37 -2.16 6.49
C GLU A 82 5.11 -1.43 5.98
N SER A 83 5.12 -0.09 5.99
CA SER A 83 4.02 0.71 5.44
C SER A 83 3.84 0.48 3.94
N ALA A 84 2.59 0.64 3.47
CA ALA A 84 2.23 0.46 2.06
C ALA A 84 2.86 1.51 1.14
N GLY A 85 3.19 2.67 1.69
CA GLY A 85 3.90 3.72 1.00
C GLY A 85 4.37 4.81 1.93
N TYR A 86 4.93 5.87 1.35
CA TYR A 86 5.33 7.06 2.08
C TYR A 86 4.92 8.28 1.29
N TRP A 87 4.45 9.31 1.98
CA TRP A 87 4.35 10.65 1.42
C TRP A 87 5.35 11.55 2.15
N ALA A 88 5.79 12.60 1.46
CA ALA A 88 6.78 13.51 1.98
C ALA A 88 6.32 14.95 1.83
N VAL A 89 6.62 15.77 2.84
CA VAL A 89 6.56 17.22 2.78
C VAL A 89 7.98 17.72 2.70
N ALA A 90 8.26 18.60 1.76
CA ALA A 90 9.59 19.17 1.60
C ALA A 90 9.48 20.57 1.02
N LYS A 91 10.41 21.44 1.42
CA LYS A 91 10.50 22.81 0.93
C LYS A 91 11.57 22.91 -0.13
N LYS A 92 11.19 23.35 -1.33
CA LYS A 92 12.17 23.71 -2.35
C LYS A 92 12.69 25.10 -2.02
N ILE A 93 14.00 25.22 -1.88
CA ILE A 93 14.63 26.53 -1.83
C ILE A 93 14.96 26.86 -3.28
N GLU A 94 14.15 27.72 -3.90
CA GLU A 94 14.60 28.42 -5.10
C GLU A 94 15.75 29.32 -4.65
N GLY A 95 16.93 29.12 -5.24
CA GLY A 95 18.01 30.09 -5.11
C GLY A 95 17.64 31.35 -5.88
N ASP A 96 17.93 32.51 -5.30
CA ASP A 96 18.09 33.77 -6.03
C ASP A 96 19.03 33.62 -7.23
#